data_AF-A0A660ZBS2-F1
#
_entry.id   AF-A0A660ZBS2-F1
#
_cell.length_a   1.000
_cell.length_b   1.000
_cell.length_c   1.000
_cell.angle_alpha   90.00
_cell.angle_beta   90.00
_cell.angle_gamma   90.00
#
_symmetry.space_group_name_H-M   'P 1'
#
loop_
_entity.id
_entity.type
_entity.pdbx_description
1 polymer ?
#
loop_
_entity_poly.entity_id
_entity_poly.type
_entity_poly.pdbx_seq_one_letter_code
_entity_poly.pdbx_strand_id
1 'polypeptide(L)'
;MLGRKRILANEKGLYFVRKQFIDILDEGLYWFFNPFMNQKLDIVSVKYPWLAHEELEAIIKSDKINKDELEVIDLKDNQRAIVWIDGRFNIILESGIYALWKIDREVLVEVIDVTNPKFVHEKLDIILDSETSAVLQTSKALVEEFVVQENHIGLYFENGNFKEDLKPGRYAFWKGVSKVKLYHLDLRVKSSDISGQEIMTADKVSLRLNTLVNYRIIDAYKSVAMVEDSSQALYREAQLVLREVIGTRELEAVLADKDSVAKELEERLSAKMKEYGIE
;
A
#
# COMPACT_ATOMS: atom_id res chain seq x y z
N MET A 1 -0.48 49.00 -25.21
CA MET A 1 -0.35 49.92 -24.06
C MET A 1 1.05 49.78 -23.49
N LEU A 2 1.72 50.89 -23.13
CA LEU A 2 3.01 50.89 -22.45
C LEU A 2 2.75 50.92 -20.94
N GLY A 3 3.26 49.94 -20.20
CA GLY A 3 3.09 49.84 -18.75
C GLY A 3 4.41 49.51 -18.07
N ARG A 4 4.50 49.78 -16.77
CA ARG A 4 5.61 49.33 -15.92
C ARG A 4 5.11 48.18 -15.05
N LYS A 5 5.87 47.09 -14.99
CA LYS A 5 5.63 46.00 -14.05
C LYS A 5 6.82 45.91 -13.09
N ARG A 6 6.53 45.80 -11.80
CA ARG A 6 7.52 45.58 -10.75
C ARG A 6 7.49 44.11 -10.37
N ILE A 7 8.66 43.49 -10.34
CA ILE A 7 8.88 42.15 -9.80
C ILE A 7 9.54 42.35 -8.42
N LEU A 8 9.02 41.67 -7.40
CA LEU A 8 9.54 41.74 -6.04
C LEU A 8 10.66 40.72 -5.79
N ALA A 9 11.45 40.89 -4.73
CA ALA A 9 12.53 39.97 -4.33
C ALA A 9 12.14 38.49 -4.25
N ASN A 10 10.88 38.19 -3.90
CA ASN A 10 10.37 36.82 -3.75
C ASN A 10 9.55 36.36 -4.97
N GLU A 11 9.77 36.98 -6.12
CA GLU A 11 9.05 36.71 -7.35
C GLU A 11 10.03 36.54 -8.51
N LYS A 12 9.60 35.77 -9.51
CA LYS A 12 10.25 35.69 -10.81
C LYS A 12 9.23 36.07 -11.88
N GLY A 13 9.67 36.81 -12.88
CA GLY A 13 8.84 37.15 -14.04
C GLY A 13 9.09 36.20 -15.18
N LEU A 14 8.10 35.41 -15.58
CA LEU A 14 8.16 34.53 -16.74
C LEU A 14 7.69 35.31 -17.97
N TYR A 15 8.61 35.62 -18.88
CA TYR A 15 8.33 36.43 -20.05
C TYR A 15 8.10 35.57 -21.29
N PHE A 16 6.95 35.78 -21.93
CA PHE A 16 6.54 35.05 -23.13
C PHE A 16 6.23 35.99 -24.28
N VAL A 17 6.53 35.55 -25.51
CA VAL A 17 6.14 36.22 -26.75
C VAL A 17 5.53 35.18 -27.67
N ARG A 18 4.28 35.41 -28.13
CA ARG A 18 3.51 34.48 -28.98
C ARG A 18 3.48 33.05 -28.40
N LYS A 19 3.27 32.94 -27.08
CA LYS A 19 3.30 31.69 -26.29
C LYS A 19 4.65 30.97 -26.21
N GLN A 20 5.72 31.54 -26.75
CA GLN A 20 7.07 31.01 -26.56
C GLN A 20 7.69 31.65 -25.31
N PHE A 21 8.28 30.82 -24.46
CA PHE A 21 9.06 31.30 -23.33
C PHE A 21 10.34 31.96 -23.85
N ILE A 22 10.59 33.20 -23.41
CA ILE A 22 11.71 34.01 -23.89
C ILE A 22 12.76 34.20 -22.81
N ASP A 23 12.33 34.52 -21.58
CA ASP A 23 13.26 34.80 -20.49
C ASP A 23 12.62 34.70 -19.10
N ILE A 24 13.47 34.55 -18.09
CA ILE A 24 13.11 34.69 -16.68
C ILE A 24 13.72 35.99 -16.14
N LEU A 25 12.88 36.82 -15.54
CA LEU A 25 13.25 38.15 -15.05
C LEU A 25 13.35 38.14 -13.53
N ASP A 26 14.48 38.65 -13.03
CA ASP A 26 14.74 38.86 -11.61
C ASP A 26 14.01 40.08 -11.04
N GLU A 27 14.14 40.32 -9.74
CA GLU A 27 13.63 41.51 -9.06
C GLU A 27 14.02 42.80 -9.82
N GLY A 28 13.04 43.67 -10.05
CA GLY A 28 13.28 44.91 -10.77
C GLY A 28 12.03 45.58 -11.30
N LEU A 29 12.23 46.75 -11.92
CA LEU A 29 11.19 47.50 -12.61
C LEU A 29 11.38 47.36 -14.12
N TYR A 30 10.45 46.67 -14.77
CA TYR A 30 10.51 46.38 -16.20
C TYR A 30 9.49 47.20 -16.97
N TRP A 31 9.94 47.74 -18.11
CA TRP A 31 9.05 48.36 -19.08
C TRP A 31 8.44 47.28 -19.96
N PHE A 32 7.11 47.26 -20.03
CA PHE A 32 6.36 46.28 -20.77
C PHE A 32 5.55 46.97 -21.86
N PHE A 33 5.90 46.72 -23.12
CA PHE A 33 5.24 47.29 -24.29
C PHE A 33 4.55 46.19 -25.10
N ASN A 34 3.23 46.08 -24.95
CA ASN A 34 2.45 45.04 -25.63
C ASN A 34 1.36 45.68 -26.52
N PRO A 35 1.71 46.22 -27.70
CA PRO A 35 0.74 46.84 -28.62
C PRO A 35 -0.12 45.82 -29.35
N PHE A 36 0.36 44.59 -29.58
CA PHE A 36 -0.31 43.55 -30.38
C PHE A 36 -0.89 42.41 -29.53
N MET A 37 -0.96 42.57 -28.20
CA MET A 37 -1.44 41.54 -27.26
C MET A 37 -0.77 40.17 -27.43
N ASN A 38 0.49 40.16 -27.87
CA ASN A 38 1.26 38.95 -28.13
C ASN A 38 2.36 38.70 -27.10
N GLN A 39 2.59 39.62 -26.16
CA GLN A 39 3.52 39.43 -25.04
C GLN A 39 2.77 39.12 -23.76
N LYS A 40 3.33 38.26 -22.90
CA LYS A 40 2.80 37.93 -21.58
C LYS A 40 3.94 38.01 -20.57
N LEU A 41 3.69 38.60 -19.40
CA LEU A 41 4.61 38.56 -18.27
C LEU A 41 3.82 38.06 -17.06
N ASP A 42 4.07 36.81 -16.71
CA ASP A 42 3.45 36.14 -15.57
C ASP A 42 4.42 36.21 -14.39
N ILE A 43 3.92 36.67 -13.24
CA ILE A 43 4.72 36.82 -12.03
C ILE A 43 4.42 35.62 -11.14
N VAL A 44 5.43 34.82 -10.84
CA VAL A 44 5.32 33.63 -9.99
C VAL A 44 6.06 33.87 -8.69
N SER A 45 5.47 33.39 -7.58
CA SER A 45 6.08 33.46 -6.26
C SER A 45 7.12 32.34 -6.11
N VAL A 46 8.32 32.68 -5.66
CA VAL A 46 9.35 31.69 -5.30
C VAL A 46 9.30 31.30 -3.81
N LYS A 47 8.37 31.88 -3.03
CA LYS A 47 8.18 31.50 -1.62
C LYS A 47 7.78 30.03 -1.50
N TYR A 48 6.94 29.55 -2.42
CA TYR A 48 6.56 28.15 -2.51
C TYR A 48 7.55 27.41 -3.39
N PRO A 49 7.89 26.15 -3.06
CA PRO A 49 8.89 25.41 -3.81
C PRO A 49 8.40 25.07 -5.22
N TRP A 50 7.10 24.91 -5.45
CA TRP A 50 6.57 24.44 -6.73
C TRP A 50 6.37 25.56 -7.75
N LEU A 51 6.93 25.37 -8.94
CA LEU A 51 6.60 26.18 -10.12
C LEU A 51 5.38 25.58 -10.83
N ALA A 52 4.19 25.98 -10.40
CA ALA A 52 2.94 25.63 -11.07
C ALA A 52 2.65 26.63 -12.21
N HIS A 53 2.80 26.22 -13.46
CA HIS A 53 2.55 27.07 -14.62
C HIS A 53 1.98 26.27 -15.81
N GLU A 54 1.07 26.87 -16.58
CA GLU A 54 0.43 26.21 -17.73
C GLU A 54 1.43 25.88 -18.86
N GLU A 55 2.43 26.74 -19.06
CA GLU A 55 3.51 26.58 -20.04
C GLU A 55 4.78 25.94 -19.43
N LEU A 56 4.67 25.10 -18.39
CA LEU A 56 5.82 24.53 -17.69
C LEU A 56 6.81 23.83 -18.64
N GLU A 57 6.31 23.03 -19.57
CA GLU A 57 7.16 22.37 -20.57
C GLU A 57 7.97 23.33 -21.44
N ALA A 58 7.38 24.45 -21.84
CA ALA A 58 8.07 25.44 -22.66
C ALA A 58 9.16 26.16 -21.85
N ILE A 59 8.90 26.41 -20.56
CA ILE A 59 9.85 26.99 -19.63
C ILE A 59 11.06 26.07 -19.49
N ILE A 60 10.87 24.81 -19.06
CA ILE A 60 11.97 23.87 -18.75
C ILE A 60 12.80 23.46 -19.97
N LYS A 61 12.22 23.46 -21.18
CA LYS A 61 12.94 23.11 -22.42
C LYS A 61 13.85 24.25 -22.89
N SER A 62 13.73 25.44 -22.31
CA SER A 62 14.59 26.58 -22.64
C SER A 62 15.96 26.48 -21.97
N ASP A 63 16.94 27.13 -22.58
CA ASP A 63 18.29 27.30 -22.03
C ASP A 63 18.39 28.50 -21.06
N LYS A 64 17.26 29.16 -20.78
CA LYS A 64 17.20 30.41 -20.01
C LYS A 64 17.04 30.20 -18.52
N ILE A 65 16.73 28.98 -18.09
CA ILE A 65 16.59 28.67 -16.68
C ILE A 65 17.96 28.39 -16.07
N ASN A 66 18.26 29.09 -14.99
CA ASN A 66 19.38 28.75 -14.14
C ASN A 66 19.11 27.43 -13.39
N LYS A 67 19.86 26.38 -13.72
CA LYS A 67 19.75 25.05 -13.06
C LYS A 67 20.13 25.08 -11.58
N ASP A 68 20.84 26.11 -11.13
CA ASP A 68 21.15 26.29 -9.71
C ASP A 68 19.94 26.79 -8.92
N GLU A 69 18.98 27.44 -9.59
CA GLU A 69 17.77 28.01 -8.97
C GLU A 69 16.52 27.15 -9.16
N LEU A 70 16.51 26.24 -10.13
CA LEU A 70 15.37 25.40 -10.45
C LEU A 70 15.79 23.94 -10.66
N GLU A 71 15.22 23.05 -9.86
CA GLU A 71 15.29 21.60 -10.04
C GLU A 71 14.18 21.17 -11.00
N VAL A 72 14.52 20.50 -12.10
CA VAL A 72 13.55 19.96 -13.06
C VAL A 72 13.49 18.45 -12.90
N ILE A 73 12.29 17.91 -12.71
CA ILE A 73 12.04 16.49 -12.51
C ILE A 73 11.15 16.00 -13.67
N ASP A 74 11.70 15.13 -14.51
CA ASP A 74 11.00 14.49 -15.64
C ASP A 74 10.89 12.99 -15.36
N LEU A 75 9.68 12.54 -14.98
CA LEU A 75 9.40 11.17 -14.53
C LEU A 75 8.60 10.41 -15.58
N LYS A 76 9.15 9.27 -15.99
CA LYS A 76 8.47 8.31 -16.86
C LYS A 76 7.36 7.56 -16.12
N ASP A 77 6.50 6.87 -16.86
CA ASP A 77 5.37 6.09 -16.33
C ASP A 77 5.76 5.11 -15.21
N ASN A 78 6.93 4.48 -15.34
CA ASN A 78 7.50 3.53 -14.38
C ASN A 78 8.37 4.17 -13.29
N GLN A 79 8.34 5.49 -13.16
CA GLN A 79 9.12 6.23 -12.17
C GLN A 79 8.21 6.97 -11.20
N ARG A 80 8.67 7.04 -9.96
CA ARG A 80 8.17 7.95 -8.93
C ARG A 80 9.35 8.74 -8.39
N ALA A 81 9.10 9.88 -7.78
CA ALA A 81 10.14 10.60 -7.06
C ALA A 81 9.73 10.94 -5.65
N ILE A 82 10.63 10.75 -4.70
CA ILE A 82 10.49 11.28 -3.35
C ILE A 82 11.21 12.62 -3.32
N VAL A 83 10.50 13.66 -2.91
CA VAL A 83 11.06 15.00 -2.77
C VAL A 83 11.23 15.31 -1.29
N TRP A 84 12.43 15.76 -0.94
CA TRP A 84 12.77 16.30 0.36
C TRP A 84 13.11 17.78 0.23
N ILE A 85 12.63 18.58 1.18
CA ILE A 85 12.93 20.01 1.26
C ILE A 85 13.49 20.30 2.66
N ASP A 86 14.68 20.88 2.72
CA ASP A 86 15.40 21.21 3.96
C ASP A 86 15.46 20.01 4.92
N GLY A 87 15.78 18.82 4.37
CA GLY A 87 15.90 17.56 5.09
C GLY A 87 14.56 16.93 5.55
N ARG A 88 13.41 17.49 5.16
CA ARG A 88 12.07 16.99 5.53
C ARG A 88 11.37 16.39 4.34
N PHE A 89 10.64 15.29 4.56
CA PHE A 89 9.81 14.70 3.52
C PHE A 89 8.76 15.73 3.05
N ASN A 90 8.64 15.91 1.73
CA ASN A 90 7.68 16.82 1.14
C ASN A 90 6.54 16.10 0.43
N ILE A 91 6.84 15.27 -0.58
CA ILE A 91 5.84 14.58 -1.38
C ILE A 91 6.45 13.36 -2.11
N ILE A 92 5.59 12.42 -2.53
CA ILE A 92 5.88 11.46 -3.59
C ILE A 92 5.21 11.94 -4.89
N LEU A 93 5.97 12.05 -5.96
CA LEU A 93 5.49 12.42 -7.29
C LEU A 93 5.16 11.20 -8.15
N GLU A 94 4.09 11.32 -8.92
CA GLU A 94 3.74 10.40 -10.00
C GLU A 94 4.54 10.69 -11.28
N SER A 95 4.32 9.91 -12.34
CA SER A 95 4.91 10.19 -13.65
C SER A 95 4.43 11.54 -14.19
N GLY A 96 5.33 12.31 -14.78
CA GLY A 96 5.03 13.65 -15.26
C GLY A 96 6.24 14.57 -15.13
N ILE A 97 6.02 15.83 -15.46
CA ILE A 97 7.07 16.84 -15.43
C ILE A 97 6.77 17.88 -14.35
N TYR A 98 7.76 18.12 -13.51
CA TYR A 98 7.68 19.02 -12.37
C TYR A 98 8.89 19.94 -12.34
N ALA A 99 8.73 21.11 -11.71
CA ALA A 99 9.86 21.98 -11.43
C ALA A 99 9.73 22.61 -10.04
N LEU A 100 10.85 22.64 -9.32
CA LEU A 100 10.94 23.19 -7.97
C LEU A 100 12.02 24.26 -7.87
N TRP A 101 11.68 25.38 -7.24
CA TRP A 101 12.63 26.43 -6.87
C TRP A 101 13.59 25.93 -5.78
N LYS A 102 14.89 26.14 -5.98
CA LYS A 102 15.98 25.89 -5.03
C LYS A 102 16.44 27.16 -4.31
N ILE A 103 15.73 28.27 -4.50
CA ILE A 103 16.05 29.56 -3.90
C ILE A 103 15.78 29.49 -2.40
N ASP A 104 16.83 29.73 -1.61
CA ASP A 104 16.87 29.71 -0.15
C ASP A 104 16.39 28.39 0.49
N ARG A 105 16.52 27.27 -0.23
CA ARG A 105 16.16 25.94 0.28
C ARG A 105 16.97 24.83 -0.37
N GLU A 106 17.16 23.74 0.36
CA GLU A 106 17.75 22.52 -0.18
C GLU A 106 16.64 21.62 -0.74
N VAL A 107 16.75 21.23 -2.01
CA VAL A 107 15.83 20.28 -2.66
C VAL A 107 16.61 19.02 -3.02
N LEU A 108 16.19 17.89 -2.47
CA LEU A 108 16.71 16.57 -2.81
C LEU A 108 15.61 15.73 -3.44
N VAL A 109 15.93 15.09 -4.56
CA VAL A 109 14.98 14.28 -5.34
C VAL A 109 15.54 12.88 -5.48
N GLU A 110 14.81 11.90 -4.98
CA GLU A 110 15.14 10.48 -5.11
C GLU A 110 14.20 9.84 -6.13
N VAL A 111 14.71 9.49 -7.31
CA VAL A 111 13.92 8.82 -8.35
C VAL A 111 13.93 7.31 -8.10
N ILE A 112 12.74 6.73 -8.05
CA ILE A 112 12.50 5.31 -7.79
C ILE A 112 11.85 4.68 -9.01
N ASP A 113 12.42 3.57 -9.48
CA ASP A 113 11.76 2.69 -10.43
C ASP A 113 10.71 1.84 -9.71
N VAL A 114 9.46 1.94 -10.15
CA VAL A 114 8.33 1.27 -9.48
C VAL A 114 7.92 -0.05 -10.12
N THR A 115 8.73 -0.60 -11.03
CA THR A 115 8.47 -1.92 -11.63
C THR A 115 8.33 -3.02 -10.57
N ASN A 116 9.05 -2.89 -9.45
CA ASN A 116 8.77 -3.67 -8.24
C ASN A 116 7.72 -2.93 -7.40
N PRO A 117 6.51 -3.51 -7.20
CA PRO A 117 5.47 -2.86 -6.44
C PRO A 117 5.78 -2.76 -4.94
N LYS A 118 6.69 -3.58 -4.38
CA LYS A 118 7.07 -3.46 -2.96
C LYS A 118 7.97 -2.23 -2.78
N PHE A 119 7.46 -1.23 -2.08
CA PHE A 119 8.18 0.00 -1.78
C PHE A 119 9.09 -0.21 -0.56
N VAL A 120 10.39 -0.10 -0.77
CA VAL A 120 11.42 -0.25 0.26
C VAL A 120 12.23 1.03 0.33
N HIS A 121 12.34 1.61 1.53
CA HIS A 121 13.08 2.85 1.77
C HIS A 121 13.59 2.89 3.22
N GLU A 122 14.77 3.47 3.44
CA GLU A 122 15.36 3.60 4.80
C GLU A 122 14.51 4.46 5.74
N LYS A 123 13.88 5.52 5.19
CA LYS A 123 13.02 6.45 5.91
C LYS A 123 11.52 6.15 5.74
N LEU A 124 11.16 4.87 5.59
CA LEU A 124 9.78 4.47 5.29
C LEU A 124 8.77 5.03 6.30
N ASP A 125 9.08 4.96 7.60
CA ASP A 125 8.19 5.46 8.65
C ASP A 125 7.92 6.96 8.52
N ILE A 126 8.96 7.75 8.27
CA ILE A 126 8.83 9.21 8.07
C ILE A 126 7.90 9.51 6.88
N ILE A 127 8.02 8.73 5.80
CA ILE A 127 7.23 8.92 4.58
C ILE A 127 5.76 8.56 4.82
N LEU A 128 5.49 7.44 5.49
CA LEU A 128 4.14 6.93 5.74
C LEU A 128 3.41 7.73 6.83
N ASP A 129 4.13 8.20 7.86
CA ASP A 129 3.57 8.96 8.98
C ASP A 129 3.37 10.43 8.65
N SER A 130 4.00 10.94 7.59
CA SER A 130 3.81 12.31 7.16
C SER A 130 2.35 12.57 6.78
N GLU A 131 1.69 13.44 7.53
CA GLU A 131 0.45 14.05 7.10
C GLU A 131 0.79 15.08 6.02
N THR A 132 0.86 14.63 4.76
CA THR A 132 1.02 15.56 3.65
C THR A 132 -0.20 16.49 3.64
N SER A 133 0.04 17.79 3.83
CA SER A 133 -1.00 18.82 3.85
C SER A 133 -1.90 18.71 2.63
N ALA A 134 -3.22 18.84 2.80
CA ALA A 134 -4.29 18.54 1.85
C ALA A 134 -4.20 19.20 0.44
N VAL A 135 -3.23 20.08 0.21
CA VAL A 135 -2.96 20.78 -1.06
C VAL A 135 -2.09 19.96 -2.01
N LEU A 136 -1.31 19.01 -1.49
CA LEU A 136 -0.45 18.12 -2.27
C LEU A 136 -0.94 16.70 -2.02
N GLN A 137 -1.23 15.96 -3.09
CA GLN A 137 -1.72 14.57 -2.99
C GLN A 137 -0.90 13.80 -1.95
N THR A 138 -1.58 13.19 -1.00
CA THR A 138 -0.94 12.51 0.13
C THR A 138 -0.11 11.34 -0.39
N SER A 139 1.03 11.03 0.26
CA SER A 139 1.79 9.79 0.03
C SER A 139 0.89 8.54 0.01
N LYS A 140 -0.20 8.56 0.80
CA LYS A 140 -1.28 7.56 0.84
C LYS A 140 -2.05 7.36 -0.47
N ALA A 141 -2.02 8.31 -1.39
CA ALA A 141 -2.64 8.17 -2.71
C ALA A 141 -1.85 7.19 -3.60
N LEU A 142 -0.53 7.21 -3.50
CA LEU A 142 0.38 6.41 -4.34
C LEU A 142 0.88 5.14 -3.66
N VAL A 143 0.75 5.05 -2.33
CA VAL A 143 1.24 3.91 -1.54
C VAL A 143 0.10 3.29 -0.73
N GLU A 144 0.07 1.96 -0.68
CA GLU A 144 -0.73 1.14 0.22
C GLU A 144 0.16 0.65 1.37
N GLU A 145 -0.19 1.04 2.59
CA GLU A 145 0.47 0.57 3.80
C GLU A 145 -0.09 -0.79 4.22
N PHE A 146 0.79 -1.69 4.65
CA PHE A 146 0.43 -2.98 5.19
C PHE A 146 1.25 -3.29 6.44
N VAL A 147 0.59 -3.38 7.59
CA VAL A 147 1.23 -3.65 8.88
C VAL A 147 0.93 -5.09 9.27
N VAL A 148 1.98 -5.87 9.50
CA VAL A 148 1.90 -7.21 10.07
C VAL A 148 2.23 -7.12 11.55
N GLN A 149 1.28 -7.48 12.40
CA GLN A 149 1.46 -7.47 13.85
C GLN A 149 2.31 -8.66 14.32
N GLU A 150 2.79 -8.59 15.56
CA GLU A 150 3.39 -9.75 16.22
C GLU A 150 2.40 -10.93 16.27
N ASN A 151 2.90 -12.15 16.15
CA ASN A 151 2.12 -13.39 16.01
C ASN A 151 1.20 -13.45 14.77
N HIS A 152 1.39 -12.55 13.82
CA HIS A 152 0.74 -12.58 12.52
C HIS A 152 1.77 -12.78 11.42
N ILE A 153 1.26 -13.18 10.26
CA ILE A 153 2.02 -13.28 9.02
C ILE A 153 1.21 -12.65 7.90
N GLY A 154 1.90 -11.90 7.04
CA GLY A 154 1.35 -11.42 5.79
C GLY A 154 1.68 -12.38 4.65
N LEU A 155 0.78 -12.56 3.69
CA LEU A 155 1.14 -13.20 2.41
C LEU A 155 1.05 -12.18 1.30
N TYR A 156 2.14 -12.06 0.54
CA TYR A 156 2.23 -11.16 -0.59
C TYR A 156 2.03 -11.91 -1.90
N PHE A 157 0.99 -11.52 -2.63
CA PHE A 157 0.72 -11.95 -4.00
C PHE A 157 0.81 -10.77 -4.97
N GLU A 158 1.38 -11.04 -6.14
CA GLU A 158 1.49 -10.09 -7.24
C GLU A 158 0.91 -10.71 -8.51
N ASN A 159 -0.05 -10.02 -9.12
CA ASN A 159 -0.72 -10.48 -10.34
C ASN A 159 -1.25 -11.93 -10.21
N GLY A 160 -1.69 -12.31 -9.01
CA GLY A 160 -2.19 -13.65 -8.69
C GLY A 160 -1.12 -14.69 -8.31
N ASN A 161 0.17 -14.37 -8.42
CA ASN A 161 1.26 -15.28 -8.05
C ASN A 161 1.76 -14.99 -6.64
N PHE A 162 1.99 -16.03 -5.84
CA PHE A 162 2.64 -15.89 -4.54
C PHE A 162 4.09 -15.43 -4.69
N LYS A 163 4.52 -14.53 -3.81
CA LYS A 163 5.88 -13.97 -3.84
C LYS A 163 6.63 -14.20 -2.54
N GLU A 164 6.03 -13.86 -1.41
CA GLU A 164 6.74 -13.82 -0.13
C GLU A 164 5.81 -13.91 1.07
N ASP A 165 6.33 -14.51 2.14
CA ASP A 165 5.82 -14.40 3.50
C ASP A 165 6.35 -13.11 4.16
N LEU A 166 5.44 -12.21 4.55
CA LEU A 166 5.77 -10.98 5.25
C LEU A 166 5.73 -11.22 6.76
N LYS A 167 6.90 -11.17 7.40
CA LYS A 167 7.06 -11.24 8.86
C LYS A 167 6.47 -10.01 9.56
N PRO A 168 6.25 -10.03 10.89
CA PRO A 168 5.87 -8.84 11.65
C PRO A 168 6.72 -7.64 11.29
N GLY A 169 6.07 -6.52 10.97
CA GLY A 169 6.72 -5.34 10.42
C GLY A 169 5.77 -4.47 9.59
N ARG A 170 6.28 -3.31 9.18
CA ARG A 170 5.55 -2.33 8.37
C ARG A 170 6.05 -2.40 6.93
N TYR A 171 5.13 -2.55 5.99
CA TYR A 171 5.41 -2.66 4.57
C TYR A 171 4.60 -1.62 3.80
N ALA A 172 5.08 -1.31 2.61
CA ALA A 172 4.43 -0.39 1.70
C ALA A 172 4.48 -0.93 0.28
N PHE A 173 3.41 -0.68 -0.48
CA PHE A 173 3.28 -1.12 -1.87
C PHE A 173 2.80 0.03 -2.77
N TRP A 174 3.37 0.16 -3.96
CA TRP A 174 2.95 1.15 -4.94
C TRP A 174 1.57 0.81 -5.51
N LYS A 175 0.64 1.77 -5.44
CA LYS A 175 -0.70 1.67 -6.03
C LYS A 175 -0.64 1.88 -7.54
N GLY A 176 -1.46 1.12 -8.27
CA GLY A 176 -1.64 1.29 -9.72
C GLY A 176 -0.50 0.74 -10.59
N VAL A 177 0.56 0.19 -10.00
CA VAL A 177 1.68 -0.42 -10.77
C VAL A 177 1.38 -1.87 -11.13
N SER A 178 0.99 -2.69 -10.15
CA SER A 178 0.60 -4.08 -10.36
C SER A 178 -0.54 -4.49 -9.43
N LYS A 179 -1.17 -5.63 -9.69
CA LYS A 179 -2.25 -6.15 -8.83
C LYS A 179 -1.63 -6.81 -7.61
N VAL A 180 -1.45 -6.04 -6.56
CA VAL A 180 -1.01 -6.52 -5.24
C VAL A 180 -2.21 -7.06 -4.47
N LYS A 181 -2.07 -8.25 -3.90
CA LYS A 181 -3.05 -8.82 -2.95
C LYS A 181 -2.31 -9.26 -1.70
N LEU A 182 -2.76 -8.77 -0.56
CA LEU A 182 -2.15 -9.01 0.75
C LEU A 182 -3.15 -9.76 1.62
N TYR A 183 -2.69 -10.83 2.25
CA TYR A 183 -3.48 -11.55 3.27
C TYR A 183 -2.83 -11.33 4.62
N HIS A 184 -3.63 -11.05 5.65
CA HIS A 184 -3.17 -10.90 7.02
C HIS A 184 -3.75 -12.04 7.86
N LEU A 185 -2.87 -12.91 8.37
CA LEU A 185 -3.26 -14.14 9.07
C LEU A 185 -2.71 -14.15 10.49
N ASP A 186 -3.58 -14.50 11.44
CA ASP A 186 -3.22 -14.72 12.84
C ASP A 186 -2.77 -16.17 13.05
N LEU A 187 -1.56 -16.34 13.58
CA LEU A 187 -0.92 -17.64 13.85
C LEU A 187 -1.19 -18.16 15.26
N ARG A 188 -1.88 -17.39 16.11
CA ARG A 188 -2.22 -17.81 17.46
C ARG A 188 -3.28 -18.92 17.45
N VAL A 189 -3.34 -19.64 18.56
CA VAL A 189 -4.38 -20.65 18.79
C VAL A 189 -5.75 -19.96 18.83
N LYS A 190 -6.67 -20.47 18.03
CA LYS A 190 -8.07 -20.08 17.94
C LYS A 190 -8.95 -21.25 18.37
N SER A 191 -10.15 -20.94 18.82
CA SER A 191 -11.14 -21.94 19.18
C SER A 191 -12.32 -21.87 18.22
N SER A 192 -12.74 -23.03 17.71
CA SER A 192 -13.94 -23.21 16.90
C SER A 192 -14.97 -24.02 17.69
N ASP A 193 -16.15 -23.45 17.91
CA ASP A 193 -17.25 -24.14 18.58
C ASP A 193 -18.09 -24.91 17.55
N ILE A 194 -17.94 -26.23 17.55
CA ILE A 194 -18.73 -27.16 16.74
C ILE A 194 -19.98 -27.53 17.53
N SER A 195 -20.97 -26.65 17.52
CA SER A 195 -22.19 -26.80 18.30
C SER A 195 -23.34 -27.41 17.49
N GLY A 196 -24.32 -27.94 18.23
CA GLY A 196 -25.61 -28.36 17.69
C GLY A 196 -25.56 -29.60 16.81
N GLN A 197 -24.57 -30.47 17.01
CA GLN A 197 -24.46 -31.70 16.23
C GLN A 197 -25.43 -32.75 16.77
N GLU A 198 -26.43 -33.10 15.96
CA GLU A 198 -27.35 -34.21 16.24
C GLU A 198 -26.88 -35.43 15.45
N ILE A 199 -26.43 -36.46 16.17
CA ILE A 199 -25.82 -37.67 15.60
C ILE A 199 -26.47 -38.90 16.20
N MET A 200 -26.80 -39.87 15.36
CA MET A 200 -27.35 -41.16 15.79
C MET A 200 -26.20 -42.18 15.91
N THR A 201 -26.15 -42.88 17.03
CA THR A 201 -25.20 -43.97 17.32
C THR A 201 -25.60 -45.27 16.61
N ALA A 202 -24.71 -46.28 16.63
CA ALA A 202 -24.93 -47.57 15.99
C ALA A 202 -26.17 -48.33 16.53
N ASP A 203 -26.51 -48.11 17.81
CA ASP A 203 -27.67 -48.66 18.51
C ASP A 203 -28.95 -47.79 18.37
N LYS A 204 -28.96 -46.84 17.41
CA LYS A 204 -30.10 -45.97 17.06
C LYS A 204 -30.52 -44.99 18.16
N VAL A 205 -29.57 -44.58 19.01
CA VAL A 205 -29.80 -43.51 19.99
C VAL A 205 -29.32 -42.18 19.41
N SER A 206 -30.19 -41.17 19.42
CA SER A 206 -29.82 -39.82 18.97
C SER A 206 -29.19 -39.02 20.11
N LEU A 207 -28.03 -38.45 19.85
CA LEU A 207 -27.29 -37.59 20.77
C LEU A 207 -27.14 -36.19 20.19
N ARG A 208 -27.25 -35.18 21.06
CA ARG A 208 -26.88 -33.81 20.75
C ARG A 208 -25.58 -33.47 21.45
N LEU A 209 -24.56 -33.13 20.67
CA LEU A 209 -23.21 -32.85 21.17
C LEU A 209 -22.68 -31.51 20.68
N ASN A 210 -21.86 -30.90 21.53
CA ASN A 210 -21.07 -29.71 21.24
C ASN A 210 -19.61 -30.05 21.48
N THR A 211 -18.73 -29.61 20.59
CA THR A 211 -17.28 -29.87 20.70
C THR A 211 -16.52 -28.59 20.45
N LEU A 212 -15.49 -28.33 21.26
CA LEU A 212 -14.57 -27.22 21.04
C LEU A 212 -13.30 -27.75 20.37
N VAL A 213 -12.94 -27.17 19.23
CA VAL A 213 -11.70 -27.50 18.51
C VAL A 213 -10.76 -26.31 18.62
N ASN A 214 -9.61 -26.52 19.26
CA ASN A 214 -8.53 -25.54 19.25
C ASN A 214 -7.61 -25.83 18.06
N TYR A 215 -7.27 -24.80 17.29
CA TYR A 215 -6.43 -24.93 16.12
C TYR A 215 -5.56 -23.70 15.92
N ARG A 216 -4.49 -23.82 15.16
CA ARG A 216 -3.69 -22.67 14.69
C ARG A 216 -3.20 -22.89 13.27
N ILE A 217 -2.91 -21.79 12.59
CA ILE A 217 -2.28 -21.83 11.26
C ILE A 217 -0.78 -22.07 11.45
N ILE A 218 -0.25 -23.10 10.80
CA ILE A 218 1.18 -23.43 10.77
C ILE A 218 1.81 -23.17 9.39
N ASP A 219 1.01 -23.25 8.33
CA ASP A 219 1.41 -22.95 6.94
C ASP A 219 0.39 -21.99 6.34
N ALA A 220 0.73 -20.72 6.38
CA ALA A 220 -0.12 -19.63 5.97
C ALA A 220 -0.48 -19.70 4.48
N TYR A 221 0.50 -20.02 3.63
CA TYR A 221 0.27 -20.15 2.19
C TYR A 221 -0.76 -21.24 1.90
N LYS A 222 -0.62 -22.44 2.47
CA LYS A 222 -1.62 -23.51 2.29
C LYS A 222 -3.00 -23.11 2.78
N SER A 223 -3.09 -22.40 3.91
CA SER A 223 -4.37 -21.99 4.51
C SER A 223 -5.19 -21.06 3.61
N VAL A 224 -4.54 -20.37 2.67
CA VAL A 224 -5.17 -19.45 1.70
C VAL A 224 -5.25 -20.05 0.30
N ALA A 225 -4.26 -20.85 -0.09
CA ALA A 225 -4.17 -21.41 -1.45
C ALA A 225 -5.03 -22.66 -1.64
N MET A 226 -5.19 -23.48 -0.59
CA MET A 226 -5.89 -24.76 -0.69
C MET A 226 -7.38 -24.64 -0.39
N VAL A 227 -7.79 -23.64 0.38
CA VAL A 227 -9.17 -23.47 0.82
C VAL A 227 -9.54 -22.00 0.87
N GLU A 228 -10.77 -21.68 0.46
CA GLU A 228 -11.27 -20.31 0.45
C GLU A 228 -11.43 -19.74 1.87
N ASP A 229 -11.91 -20.57 2.80
CA ASP A 229 -12.02 -20.25 4.23
C ASP A 229 -11.62 -21.47 5.06
N SER A 230 -10.45 -21.37 5.70
CA SER A 230 -9.87 -22.40 6.55
C SER A 230 -10.70 -22.69 7.80
N SER A 231 -11.39 -21.70 8.36
CA SER A 231 -12.22 -21.87 9.56
C SER A 231 -13.51 -22.63 9.23
N GLN A 232 -14.13 -22.32 8.10
CA GLN A 232 -15.30 -23.04 7.61
C GLN A 232 -14.95 -24.46 7.17
N ALA A 233 -13.78 -24.66 6.55
CA ALA A 233 -13.29 -25.99 6.18
C ALA A 233 -13.08 -26.87 7.43
N LEU A 234 -12.41 -26.34 8.45
CA LEU A 234 -12.25 -27.00 9.74
C LEU A 234 -13.61 -27.36 10.37
N TYR A 235 -14.56 -26.42 10.37
CA TYR A 235 -15.88 -26.64 10.93
C TYR A 235 -16.60 -27.81 10.23
N ARG A 236 -16.63 -27.81 8.90
CA ARG A 236 -17.27 -28.87 8.11
C ARG A 236 -16.59 -30.22 8.30
N GLU A 237 -15.26 -30.25 8.28
CA GLU A 237 -14.52 -31.48 8.46
C GLU A 237 -14.73 -32.05 9.86
N ALA A 238 -14.69 -31.21 10.90
CA ALA A 238 -14.99 -31.63 12.26
C ALA A 238 -16.38 -32.26 12.39
N GLN A 239 -17.41 -31.69 11.73
CA GLN A 239 -18.76 -32.29 11.70
C GLN A 239 -18.77 -33.69 11.04
N LEU A 240 -18.05 -33.86 9.94
CA LEU A 240 -17.96 -35.14 9.23
C LEU A 240 -17.27 -36.21 10.08
N VAL A 241 -16.12 -35.87 10.66
CA VAL A 241 -15.36 -36.81 11.51
C VAL A 241 -16.16 -37.15 12.79
N LEU A 242 -16.82 -36.17 13.42
CA LEU A 242 -17.73 -36.42 14.55
C LEU A 242 -18.82 -37.42 14.19
N ARG A 243 -19.44 -37.27 13.01
CA ARG A 243 -20.49 -38.20 12.55
C ARG A 243 -19.96 -39.60 12.31
N GLU A 244 -18.76 -39.71 11.77
CA GLU A 244 -18.15 -41.01 11.47
C GLU A 244 -17.76 -41.77 12.74
N VAL A 245 -17.10 -41.10 13.69
CA VAL A 245 -16.62 -41.72 14.93
C VAL A 245 -17.80 -42.09 15.85
N ILE A 246 -18.81 -41.22 15.99
CA ILE A 246 -19.97 -41.49 16.85
C ILE A 246 -20.95 -42.46 16.19
N GLY A 247 -21.16 -42.36 14.87
CA GLY A 247 -22.12 -43.20 14.15
C GLY A 247 -21.73 -44.67 14.06
N THR A 248 -20.46 -45.01 14.30
CA THR A 248 -19.94 -46.39 14.27
C THR A 248 -19.87 -47.04 15.66
N ARG A 249 -20.22 -46.31 16.72
CA ARG A 249 -20.14 -46.76 18.12
C ARG A 249 -21.53 -46.81 18.75
N GLU A 250 -21.72 -47.70 19.73
CA GLU A 250 -22.90 -47.71 20.60
C GLU A 250 -22.81 -46.58 21.64
N LEU A 251 -23.96 -46.12 22.15
CA LEU A 251 -24.02 -45.04 23.14
C LEU A 251 -23.12 -45.28 24.35
N GLU A 252 -23.20 -46.47 24.94
CA GLU A 252 -22.47 -46.81 26.16
C GLU A 252 -20.96 -46.71 25.95
N ALA A 253 -20.46 -47.15 24.78
CA ALA A 253 -19.04 -47.07 24.44
C ALA A 253 -18.56 -45.61 24.29
N VAL A 254 -19.39 -44.73 23.73
CA VAL A 254 -19.09 -43.30 23.61
C VAL A 254 -19.07 -42.62 24.99
N LEU A 255 -19.95 -43.02 25.91
CA LEU A 255 -20.04 -42.44 27.25
C LEU A 255 -18.94 -42.96 28.19
N ALA A 256 -18.58 -44.23 28.07
CA ALA A 256 -17.61 -44.90 28.93
C ALA A 256 -16.16 -44.46 28.66
N ASP A 257 -15.81 -44.18 27.41
CA ASP A 257 -14.43 -43.82 27.01
C ASP A 257 -14.39 -42.58 26.10
N LYS A 258 -14.72 -41.43 26.71
CA LYS A 258 -14.71 -40.13 26.03
C LYS A 258 -13.32 -39.72 25.56
N ASP A 259 -12.27 -40.12 26.28
CA ASP A 259 -10.89 -39.76 25.97
C ASP A 259 -10.41 -40.48 24.71
N SER A 260 -10.75 -41.77 24.55
CA SER A 260 -10.50 -42.50 23.31
C SER A 260 -11.21 -41.86 22.12
N VAL A 261 -12.49 -41.48 22.30
CA VAL A 261 -13.27 -40.80 21.24
C VAL A 261 -12.63 -39.48 20.86
N ALA A 262 -12.26 -38.64 21.84
CA ALA A 262 -11.62 -37.36 21.60
C ALA A 262 -10.28 -37.51 20.86
N LYS A 263 -9.48 -38.50 21.24
CA LYS A 263 -8.18 -38.77 20.60
C LYS A 263 -8.34 -39.24 19.14
N GLU A 264 -9.29 -40.13 18.86
CA GLU A 264 -9.54 -40.57 17.48
C GLU A 264 -10.04 -39.41 16.60
N LEU A 265 -10.90 -38.54 17.15
CA LEU A 265 -11.36 -37.33 16.48
C LEU A 265 -10.20 -36.39 16.14
N GLU A 266 -9.30 -36.16 17.11
CA GLU A 266 -8.11 -35.33 16.93
C GLU A 266 -7.19 -35.91 15.84
N GLU A 267 -6.90 -37.20 15.89
CA GLU A 267 -6.01 -37.87 14.91
C GLU A 267 -6.54 -37.76 13.48
N ARG A 268 -7.84 -38.04 13.27
CA ARG A 268 -8.48 -37.97 11.95
C ARG A 268 -8.57 -36.53 11.45
N LEU A 269 -9.00 -35.60 12.31
CA LEU A 269 -9.14 -34.19 11.94
C LEU A 269 -7.78 -33.55 11.65
N SER A 270 -6.77 -33.77 12.51
CA SER A 270 -5.42 -33.25 12.34
C SER A 270 -4.76 -33.76 11.05
N ALA A 271 -4.95 -35.03 10.70
CA ALA A 271 -4.42 -35.59 9.46
C ALA A 271 -4.93 -34.83 8.22
N LYS A 272 -6.21 -34.45 8.20
CA LYS A 272 -6.81 -33.66 7.12
C LYS A 272 -6.39 -32.19 7.17
N MET A 273 -6.42 -31.59 8.36
CA MET A 273 -6.13 -30.17 8.56
C MET A 273 -4.68 -29.78 8.22
N LYS A 274 -3.74 -30.72 8.36
CA LYS A 274 -2.36 -30.53 7.90
C LYS A 274 -2.25 -30.26 6.39
N GLU A 275 -3.15 -30.82 5.58
CA GLU A 275 -3.21 -30.54 4.14
C GLU A 275 -3.57 -29.07 3.87
N TYR A 276 -4.30 -28.43 4.79
CA TYR A 276 -4.71 -27.03 4.75
C TYR A 276 -3.78 -26.10 5.54
N GLY A 277 -2.66 -26.61 6.06
CA GLY A 277 -1.70 -25.81 6.82
C GLY A 277 -2.17 -25.45 8.23
N ILE A 278 -3.06 -26.25 8.80
CA ILE A 278 -3.63 -26.08 10.14
C ILE A 278 -3.15 -27.23 11.04
N GLU A 279 -2.87 -26.89 12.29
CA GLU A 279 -2.59 -27.83 13.40
C GLU A 279 -3.72 -27.79 14.42
#